data_AF-A0A1G4B1C1-F1
#
_entry.id   AF-A0A1G4B1C1-F1
#
_cell.length_a   1.000
_cell.length_b   1.000
_cell.length_c   1.000
_cell.angle_alpha   90.00
_cell.angle_beta   90.00
_cell.angle_gamma   90.00
#
_symmetry.space_group_name_H-M   'P 1'
#
loop_
_entity.id
_entity.type
_entity.pdbx_description
1 polymer ?
#
loop_
_entity_poly.entity_id
_entity_poly.type
_entity_poly.pdbx_seq_one_letter_code
_entity_poly.pdbx_strand_id
1 'polypeptide(L)'
;MANPLWREFINNRMALERRYGQILHLYEETFANYFGGYVPIHYGTSNHSTMNPETTVQIILTLAELSLSEYSESSESPFTDEDDTLKRMGWEDVHAKKPCWALLSDTYAATTVSSKSASGKSSLKFSGSPNFYGRDPFLLHIDGVSDEELRDQLYIAKEKGCIGIIVEIVETQYNGRVLDRSVLKRLSVMCAEEQFLLAVDESLTAIRCGAPFSFQREEYFDVASPDLVFFGKATGAQGVAISFDGQFVKRFGLSGSSRGRAIRKWQSNFHKPLPTADLIQAMTTIDIAIQGNFMMLSRIIGQAVRNFILEQALERGHEVTAQGVLGGLESLIFRSTSRSVKDKSSGVVSLMVNIFRGGLFSPPTLTYDPLLLLLNHEDKSERNKLTEKWKDNKLQELNFVGVVAALLANVLTSTGSWPNLLPPETTTPWPVRTCWFCGIAFALASVLTAADQTIRLHRMAGHRDGLVLIRQSLRSQDRVLIGTEWKYRPRKMQVYAWQLSVLFLAGAVLCMISGMIFLVWSAVAEDIGRGKGFDDNGKVGNTALFLGVALISIRWL
;
A
#
# COMPACT_ATOMS: atom_id res chain seq x y z
N MET A 1 -11.57 21.90 -17.78
CA MET A 1 -12.81 22.66 -17.44
C MET A 1 -13.13 22.45 -15.98
N ALA A 2 -13.31 23.50 -15.18
CA ALA A 2 -13.67 23.35 -13.76
C ALA A 2 -15.10 22.83 -13.62
N ASN A 3 -15.29 21.66 -13.01
CA ASN A 3 -16.59 21.01 -12.79
C ASN A 3 -17.58 22.01 -12.16
N PRO A 4 -18.81 22.17 -12.72
CA PRO A 4 -19.82 23.09 -12.19
C PRO A 4 -20.17 22.81 -10.72
N LEU A 5 -20.18 21.56 -10.29
CA LEU A 5 -20.43 21.17 -8.89
C LEU A 5 -19.32 21.62 -7.95
N TRP A 6 -18.06 21.60 -8.40
CA TRP A 6 -16.94 22.14 -7.61
C TRP A 6 -17.03 23.66 -7.44
N ARG A 7 -17.44 24.39 -8.50
CA ARG A 7 -17.66 25.84 -8.40
C ARG A 7 -18.81 26.16 -7.45
N GLU A 8 -19.90 25.39 -7.53
CA GLU A 8 -21.03 25.57 -6.64
C GLU A 8 -20.69 25.19 -5.19
N PHE A 9 -19.89 24.15 -4.96
CA PHE A 9 -19.43 23.77 -3.63
C PHE A 9 -18.62 24.88 -2.95
N ILE A 10 -17.78 25.58 -3.71
CA ILE A 10 -16.98 26.72 -3.22
C ILE A 10 -17.87 27.95 -2.98
N ASN A 11 -18.79 28.24 -3.91
CA ASN A 11 -19.58 29.49 -3.88
C ASN A 11 -20.84 29.41 -3.01
N ASN A 12 -21.50 28.26 -2.93
CA ASN A 12 -22.77 28.05 -2.23
C ASN A 12 -22.93 26.59 -1.74
N ARG A 13 -22.11 26.21 -0.77
CA ARG A 13 -22.14 24.88 -0.15
C ARG A 13 -23.53 24.48 0.36
N MET A 14 -24.28 25.40 0.96
CA MET A 14 -25.58 25.11 1.57
C MET A 14 -26.65 24.69 0.55
N ALA A 15 -26.66 25.29 -0.65
CA ALA A 15 -27.57 24.89 -1.72
C ALA A 15 -27.27 23.48 -2.22
N LEU A 16 -25.99 23.11 -2.27
CA LEU A 16 -25.55 21.80 -2.72
C LEU A 16 -25.85 20.71 -1.67
N GLU A 17 -25.68 21.01 -0.38
CA GLU A 17 -26.07 20.12 0.72
C GLU A 17 -27.59 19.83 0.72
N ARG A 18 -28.44 20.82 0.39
CA ARG A 18 -29.91 20.59 0.25
C ARG A 18 -30.27 19.63 -0.88
N ARG A 19 -29.42 19.51 -1.90
CA ARG A 19 -29.59 18.61 -3.04
C ARG A 19 -28.75 17.34 -2.94
N TYR A 20 -28.11 17.09 -1.79
CA TYR A 20 -27.20 15.96 -1.59
C TYR A 20 -27.82 14.62 -2.04
N GLY A 21 -29.06 14.33 -1.66
CA GLY A 21 -29.74 13.07 -2.04
C GLY A 21 -29.93 12.92 -3.56
N GLN A 22 -30.17 14.02 -4.28
CA GLN A 22 -30.29 14.00 -5.75
C GLN A 22 -28.92 13.76 -6.39
N ILE A 23 -27.86 14.36 -5.86
CA ILE A 23 -26.49 14.19 -6.36
C ILE A 23 -26.00 12.76 -6.09
N LEU A 24 -26.31 12.21 -4.91
CA LEU A 24 -25.97 10.83 -4.57
C LEU A 24 -26.67 9.84 -5.50
N HIS A 25 -27.98 10.01 -5.73
CA HIS A 25 -28.72 9.18 -6.67
C HIS A 25 -28.14 9.26 -8.09
N LEU A 26 -27.81 10.47 -8.56
CA LEU A 26 -27.20 10.66 -9.88
C LEU A 26 -25.82 9.99 -9.97
N TYR A 27 -25.02 10.07 -8.92
CA TYR A 27 -23.75 9.33 -8.84
C TYR A 27 -23.96 7.82 -8.90
N GLU A 28 -24.92 7.27 -8.15
CA GLU A 28 -25.25 5.85 -8.15
C GLU A 28 -25.70 5.35 -9.52
N GLU A 29 -26.52 6.13 -10.23
CA GLU A 29 -26.97 5.83 -11.58
C GLU A 29 -25.80 5.87 -12.59
N THR A 30 -24.98 6.92 -12.55
CA THR A 30 -23.80 7.03 -13.42
C THR A 30 -22.79 5.92 -13.14
N PHE A 31 -22.59 5.56 -11.85
CA PHE A 31 -21.76 4.44 -11.45
C PHE A 31 -22.31 3.13 -12.02
N ALA A 32 -23.60 2.84 -11.82
CA ALA A 32 -24.22 1.62 -12.33
C ALA A 32 -24.13 1.51 -13.86
N ASN A 33 -24.35 2.60 -14.58
CA ASN A 33 -24.22 2.63 -16.04
C ASN A 33 -22.78 2.36 -16.50
N TYR A 34 -21.78 2.94 -15.83
CA TYR A 34 -20.38 2.75 -16.20
C TYR A 34 -19.85 1.36 -15.82
N PHE A 35 -20.24 0.85 -14.65
CA PHE A 35 -19.75 -0.43 -14.11
C PHE A 35 -20.66 -1.62 -14.45
N GLY A 36 -21.52 -1.52 -15.46
CA GLY A 36 -22.26 -2.67 -15.99
C GLY A 36 -23.36 -3.20 -15.07
N GLY A 37 -24.09 -2.31 -14.40
CA GLY A 37 -25.25 -2.63 -13.55
C GLY A 37 -24.95 -2.81 -12.06
N TYR A 38 -23.68 -2.75 -11.65
CA TYR A 38 -23.28 -2.80 -10.25
C TYR A 38 -23.60 -1.48 -9.55
N VAL A 39 -24.30 -1.53 -8.42
CA VAL A 39 -24.74 -0.33 -7.70
C VAL A 39 -23.96 -0.19 -6.39
N PRO A 40 -23.39 0.98 -6.06
CA PRO A 40 -22.70 1.17 -4.81
C PRO A 40 -23.72 1.21 -3.66
N ILE A 41 -23.58 0.29 -2.70
CA ILE A 41 -24.53 0.14 -1.58
C ILE A 41 -23.95 0.66 -0.27
N HIS A 42 -22.64 0.52 -0.06
CA HIS A 42 -21.95 0.96 1.15
C HIS A 42 -20.68 1.72 0.81
N TYR A 43 -20.41 2.79 1.54
CA TYR A 43 -19.23 3.62 1.38
C TYR A 43 -18.37 3.51 2.65
N GLY A 44 -17.12 3.12 2.49
CA GLY A 44 -16.17 3.00 3.59
C GLY A 44 -15.30 4.24 3.73
N THR A 45 -14.93 4.57 4.97
CA THR A 45 -13.94 5.63 5.25
C THR A 45 -12.50 5.13 5.08
N SER A 46 -12.30 3.82 4.99
CA SER A 46 -11.02 3.18 4.65
C SER A 46 -11.23 1.76 4.11
N ASN A 47 -10.23 1.19 3.42
CA ASN A 47 -10.23 -0.23 3.02
C ASN A 47 -10.50 -1.20 4.20
N HIS A 48 -10.24 -0.78 5.45
CA HIS A 48 -10.45 -1.59 6.65
C HIS A 48 -11.94 -1.80 6.98
N SER A 49 -12.82 -0.88 6.57
CA SER A 49 -14.26 -0.98 6.85
C SER A 49 -15.04 -1.63 5.71
N THR A 50 -14.53 -1.58 4.48
CA THR A 50 -15.26 -2.03 3.28
C THR A 50 -15.34 -3.55 3.16
N MET A 51 -14.29 -4.27 3.56
CA MET A 51 -14.22 -5.75 3.48
C MET A 51 -14.67 -6.43 4.78
N ASN A 52 -15.22 -5.68 5.75
CA ASN A 52 -15.66 -6.26 7.02
C ASN A 52 -16.84 -7.22 6.78
N PRO A 53 -16.69 -8.52 7.09
CA PRO A 53 -17.75 -9.50 6.87
C PRO A 53 -19.01 -9.22 7.72
N GLU A 54 -18.88 -8.59 8.88
CA GLU A 54 -20.03 -8.21 9.72
C GLU A 54 -20.94 -7.20 8.98
N THR A 55 -20.34 -6.20 8.33
CA THR A 55 -21.08 -5.22 7.52
C THR A 55 -21.76 -5.90 6.34
N THR A 56 -21.07 -6.82 5.65
CA THR A 56 -21.63 -7.55 4.52
C THR A 56 -22.82 -8.41 4.94
N VAL A 57 -22.74 -9.13 6.05
CA VAL A 57 -23.86 -9.92 6.58
C VAL A 57 -25.07 -9.02 6.85
N GLN A 58 -24.88 -7.86 7.46
CA GLN A 58 -25.97 -6.91 7.72
C GLN A 58 -26.60 -6.37 6.43
N ILE A 59 -25.79 -6.09 5.40
CA ILE A 59 -26.28 -5.70 4.07
C ILE A 59 -27.17 -6.82 3.53
N ILE A 60 -26.66 -8.05 3.46
CA ILE A 60 -27.37 -9.19 2.87
C ILE A 60 -28.65 -9.53 3.63
N LEU A 61 -28.63 -9.51 4.97
CA LEU A 61 -29.83 -9.68 5.80
C LEU A 61 -30.87 -8.60 5.51
N THR A 62 -30.46 -7.34 5.39
CA THR A 62 -31.37 -6.23 5.04
C THR A 62 -32.06 -6.45 3.69
N LEU A 63 -31.33 -6.99 2.71
CA LEU A 63 -31.88 -7.33 1.39
C LEU A 63 -32.84 -8.53 1.46
N ALA A 64 -32.49 -9.56 2.22
CA ALA A 64 -33.30 -10.76 2.39
C ALA A 64 -34.63 -10.45 3.10
N GLU A 65 -34.61 -9.65 4.18
CA GLU A 65 -35.82 -9.18 4.87
C GLU A 65 -36.77 -8.44 3.94
N LEU A 66 -36.24 -7.57 3.07
CA LEU A 66 -37.06 -6.81 2.15
C LEU A 66 -37.70 -7.70 1.09
N SER A 67 -36.96 -8.69 0.60
CA SER A 67 -37.52 -9.73 -0.27
C SER A 67 -38.71 -10.42 0.40
N LEU A 68 -38.58 -10.83 1.67
CA LEU A 68 -39.67 -11.47 2.43
C LEU A 68 -40.90 -10.58 2.61
N SER A 69 -40.69 -9.28 2.84
CA SER A 69 -41.79 -8.32 2.99
C SER A 69 -42.60 -8.11 1.72
N GLU A 70 -42.00 -8.30 0.53
CA GLU A 70 -42.70 -8.18 -0.76
C GLU A 70 -43.55 -9.42 -1.10
N TYR A 71 -43.21 -10.59 -0.54
CA TYR A 71 -44.00 -11.81 -0.69
C TYR A 71 -45.19 -11.91 0.29
N SER A 72 -45.19 -11.11 1.37
CA SER A 72 -46.13 -11.24 2.51
C SER A 72 -47.22 -10.17 2.56
N GLU A 73 -47.72 -9.71 1.41
CA GLU A 73 -48.96 -8.90 1.35
C GLU A 73 -50.23 -9.69 1.76
N SER A 74 -50.14 -11.00 2.03
CA SER A 74 -51.21 -11.74 2.71
C SER A 74 -51.02 -11.71 4.22
N SER A 75 -51.94 -11.02 4.89
CA SER A 75 -52.04 -10.84 6.34
C SER A 75 -51.78 -12.09 7.17
N GLU A 76 -50.68 -12.11 7.93
CA GLU A 76 -50.62 -12.59 9.33
C GLU A 76 -49.25 -12.25 9.97
N SER A 77 -49.32 -11.49 11.08
CA SER A 77 -48.31 -11.08 12.08
C SER A 77 -46.78 -11.05 11.76
N PRO A 78 -46.05 -9.95 12.07
CA PRO A 78 -44.61 -9.86 11.92
C PRO A 78 -43.89 -10.44 13.15
N PHE A 79 -43.74 -11.76 13.21
CA PHE A 79 -42.66 -12.36 13.97
C PHE A 79 -41.54 -12.68 12.99
N THR A 80 -40.58 -11.77 12.84
CA THR A 80 -39.35 -11.94 12.08
C THR A 80 -38.49 -12.97 12.78
N ASP A 81 -38.62 -14.24 12.41
CA ASP A 81 -37.69 -15.26 12.85
C ASP A 81 -36.42 -15.11 12.01
N GLU A 82 -35.38 -14.45 12.56
CA GLU A 82 -34.06 -14.32 11.93
C GLU A 82 -33.55 -15.69 11.43
N ASP A 83 -33.94 -16.77 12.13
CA ASP A 83 -33.65 -18.16 11.80
C ASP A 83 -34.26 -18.61 10.45
N ASP A 84 -35.47 -18.15 10.07
CA ASP A 84 -36.06 -18.46 8.75
C ASP A 84 -35.32 -17.73 7.62
N THR A 85 -34.84 -16.51 7.88
CA THR A 85 -34.08 -15.72 6.91
C THR A 85 -32.70 -16.34 6.66
N LEU A 86 -32.01 -16.78 7.72
CA LEU A 86 -30.72 -17.47 7.63
C LEU A 86 -30.83 -18.81 6.89
N LYS A 87 -31.84 -19.62 7.22
CA LYS A 87 -32.10 -20.92 6.55
C LYS A 87 -32.31 -20.78 5.05
N ARG A 88 -33.07 -19.76 4.60
CA ARG A 88 -33.28 -19.49 3.16
C ARG A 88 -32.00 -19.10 2.42
N MET A 89 -31.07 -18.47 3.11
CA MET A 89 -29.75 -18.12 2.59
C MET A 89 -28.78 -19.30 2.59
N GLY A 90 -29.15 -20.44 3.20
CA GLY A 90 -28.23 -21.54 3.44
C GLY A 90 -27.19 -21.24 4.51
N TRP A 91 -27.48 -20.26 5.36
CA TRP A 91 -26.61 -19.80 6.42
C TRP A 91 -27.13 -20.30 7.77
N GLU A 92 -26.19 -20.47 8.69
CA GLU A 92 -26.47 -20.85 10.08
C GLU A 92 -26.12 -19.70 11.01
N ASP A 93 -26.54 -19.79 12.27
CA ASP A 93 -26.21 -18.88 13.37
C ASP A 93 -24.75 -18.43 13.43
N VAL A 94 -23.81 -19.34 13.09
CA VAL A 94 -22.37 -19.04 13.09
C VAL A 94 -22.01 -17.94 12.08
N HIS A 95 -22.72 -17.88 10.94
CA HIS A 95 -22.54 -16.87 9.90
C HIS A 95 -23.05 -15.49 10.36
N ALA A 96 -24.08 -15.44 11.21
CA ALA A 96 -24.53 -14.18 11.79
C ALA A 96 -23.63 -13.70 12.95
N LYS A 97 -23.20 -14.64 13.80
CA LYS A 97 -22.48 -14.33 15.06
C LYS A 97 -20.97 -14.13 14.88
N LYS A 98 -20.35 -14.82 13.94
CA LYS A 98 -18.88 -14.81 13.72
C LYS A 98 -18.54 -14.93 12.22
N PRO A 99 -18.98 -14.00 11.37
CA PRO A 99 -18.73 -14.13 9.95
C PRO A 99 -17.26 -13.93 9.59
N CYS A 100 -16.79 -14.70 8.61
CA CYS A 100 -15.46 -14.56 8.04
C CYS A 100 -15.46 -14.76 6.52
N TRP A 101 -14.39 -14.31 5.86
CA TRP A 101 -14.18 -14.54 4.43
C TRP A 101 -13.22 -15.71 4.19
N ALA A 102 -13.41 -16.39 3.06
CA ALA A 102 -12.42 -17.29 2.51
C ALA A 102 -11.53 -16.55 1.50
N LEU A 103 -10.23 -16.77 1.62
CA LEU A 103 -9.19 -16.12 0.83
C LEU A 103 -8.37 -17.18 0.13
N LEU A 104 -7.98 -16.95 -1.13
CA LEU A 104 -7.11 -17.87 -1.85
C LEU A 104 -5.72 -17.90 -1.19
N SER A 105 -5.17 -19.08 -0.90
CA SER A 105 -3.94 -19.27 -0.12
C SER A 105 -2.71 -18.64 -0.75
N ASP A 106 -2.74 -18.49 -2.07
CA ASP A 106 -1.65 -17.95 -2.88
C ASP A 106 -1.74 -16.43 -3.05
N THR A 107 -2.72 -15.76 -2.41
CA THR A 107 -2.81 -14.30 -2.39
C THR A 107 -2.26 -13.73 -1.09
N TYR A 108 -1.80 -12.48 -1.15
CA TYR A 108 -1.29 -11.74 0.02
C TYR A 108 -2.21 -11.79 1.24
N ALA A 109 -3.53 -11.71 1.03
CA ALA A 109 -4.53 -11.74 2.09
C ALA A 109 -4.34 -12.96 3.02
N ALA A 110 -3.93 -14.10 2.47
CA ALA A 110 -3.61 -15.33 3.20
C ALA A 110 -2.29 -15.27 4.00
N THR A 111 -1.25 -14.65 3.45
CA THR A 111 0.09 -14.61 4.08
C THR A 111 0.15 -13.77 5.36
N THR A 112 -0.69 -12.73 5.48
CA THR A 112 -0.78 -11.93 6.71
C THR A 112 -1.44 -12.69 7.86
N VAL A 113 -2.34 -13.62 7.54
CA VAL A 113 -3.11 -14.44 8.48
C VAL A 113 -2.27 -15.63 8.98
N SER A 114 -1.58 -16.33 8.07
CA SER A 114 -0.69 -17.46 8.40
C SER A 114 0.48 -17.07 9.33
N SER A 115 0.95 -15.82 9.24
CA SER A 115 1.99 -15.31 10.14
C SER A 115 1.56 -15.20 11.62
N LYS A 116 0.24 -15.12 11.89
CA LYS A 116 -0.32 -15.07 13.24
C LYS A 116 -0.61 -16.46 13.81
N SER A 117 -0.99 -17.45 12.99
CA SER A 117 -1.33 -18.80 13.45
C SER A 117 -0.10 -19.68 13.75
N ALA A 118 1.06 -19.39 13.15
CA ALA A 118 2.30 -20.14 13.39
C ALA A 118 3.08 -19.75 14.67
N SER A 119 2.67 -18.67 15.36
CA SER A 119 3.32 -18.17 16.58
C SER A 119 2.69 -18.77 17.84
N GLY A 120 2.78 -20.09 17.99
CA GLY A 120 2.53 -20.76 19.27
C GLY A 120 3.63 -20.41 20.28
N LYS A 121 3.29 -19.58 21.29
CA LYS A 121 4.13 -19.19 22.44
C LYS A 121 5.25 -18.17 22.16
N SER A 122 4.95 -16.88 22.31
CA SER A 122 5.65 -16.05 23.30
C SER A 122 4.87 -14.77 23.57
N SER A 123 4.80 -14.41 24.84
CA SER A 123 4.17 -13.20 25.36
C SER A 123 4.96 -11.96 24.93
N LEU A 124 4.56 -11.32 23.84
CA LEU A 124 4.79 -9.90 23.63
C LEU A 124 3.53 -9.29 23.02
N LYS A 125 2.84 -8.51 23.85
CA LYS A 125 1.67 -7.69 23.48
C LYS A 125 2.12 -6.64 22.45
N PHE A 126 1.98 -6.95 21.16
CA PHE A 126 1.84 -5.94 20.13
C PHE A 126 0.37 -5.53 20.08
N SER A 127 0.10 -4.24 20.33
CA SER A 127 -1.21 -3.62 20.23
C SER A 127 -1.85 -3.93 18.87
N GLY A 128 -3.11 -4.38 18.92
CA GLY A 128 -3.79 -5.09 17.84
C GLY A 128 -3.94 -4.32 16.52
N SER A 129 -3.64 -5.00 15.41
CA SER A 129 -4.17 -4.63 14.11
C SER A 129 -5.58 -5.24 13.96
N PRO A 130 -6.63 -4.47 13.62
CA PRO A 130 -7.96 -5.03 13.34
C PRO A 130 -7.92 -5.92 12.09
N ASN A 131 -8.65 -7.05 12.13
CA ASN A 131 -8.63 -8.07 11.08
C ASN A 131 -9.54 -7.67 9.89
N PHE A 132 -8.94 -7.40 8.74
CA PHE A 132 -9.60 -6.92 7.50
C PHE A 132 -10.69 -7.85 6.94
N TYR A 133 -10.64 -9.14 7.25
CA TYR A 133 -11.44 -10.20 6.61
C TYR A 133 -12.26 -11.04 7.61
N GLY A 134 -12.45 -10.51 8.84
CA GLY A 134 -13.08 -11.22 9.97
C GLY A 134 -12.08 -11.82 10.95
N ARG A 135 -12.57 -12.39 12.05
CA ARG A 135 -11.71 -13.12 13.02
C ARG A 135 -11.35 -14.48 12.42
N ASP A 136 -10.08 -14.65 12.03
CA ASP A 136 -9.52 -15.89 11.45
C ASP A 136 -10.14 -16.27 10.09
N PRO A 137 -9.83 -15.52 9.00
CA PRO A 137 -10.33 -15.85 7.67
C PRO A 137 -9.81 -17.21 7.19
N PHE A 138 -10.63 -17.93 6.45
CA PHE A 138 -10.31 -19.27 5.96
C PHE A 138 -9.39 -19.17 4.73
N LEU A 139 -8.38 -20.04 4.63
CA LEU A 139 -7.45 -20.05 3.50
C LEU A 139 -7.79 -21.22 2.58
N LEU A 140 -8.14 -20.91 1.34
CA LEU A 140 -8.49 -21.88 0.29
C LEU A 140 -7.28 -22.20 -0.58
N HIS A 141 -6.86 -23.45 -0.58
CA HIS A 141 -5.80 -23.94 -1.45
C HIS A 141 -6.38 -24.35 -2.80
N ILE A 142 -5.93 -23.70 -3.87
CA ILE A 142 -6.44 -23.89 -5.25
C ILE A 142 -5.43 -24.54 -6.20
N ASP A 143 -4.12 -24.32 -5.99
CA ASP A 143 -3.08 -24.83 -6.88
C ASP A 143 -2.93 -26.37 -6.72
N GLY A 144 -3.31 -27.12 -7.76
CA GLY A 144 -3.15 -28.59 -7.83
C GLY A 144 -4.24 -29.42 -7.14
N VAL A 145 -5.31 -28.79 -6.67
CA VAL A 145 -6.38 -29.41 -5.86
C VAL A 145 -7.55 -29.88 -6.74
N SER A 146 -8.11 -31.07 -6.47
CA SER A 146 -9.26 -31.63 -7.20
C SER A 146 -10.60 -30.95 -6.83
N ASP A 147 -11.64 -31.08 -7.66
CA ASP A 147 -12.95 -30.48 -7.40
C ASP A 147 -13.56 -30.94 -6.06
N GLU A 148 -13.37 -32.20 -5.72
CA GLU A 148 -13.83 -32.80 -4.46
C GLU A 148 -13.11 -32.19 -3.25
N GLU A 149 -11.78 -32.10 -3.31
CA GLU A 149 -10.98 -31.55 -2.20
C GLU A 149 -11.24 -30.05 -1.99
N LEU A 150 -11.54 -29.31 -3.06
CA LEU A 150 -11.94 -27.91 -2.94
C LEU A 150 -13.35 -27.77 -2.32
N ARG A 151 -14.28 -28.68 -2.64
CA ARG A 151 -15.60 -28.73 -1.99
C ARG A 151 -15.47 -29.06 -0.50
N ASP A 152 -14.62 -30.02 -0.13
CA ASP A 152 -14.36 -30.35 1.27
C ASP A 152 -13.82 -29.13 2.04
N GLN A 153 -12.89 -28.38 1.43
CA GLN A 153 -12.40 -27.13 2.01
C GLN A 153 -13.51 -26.09 2.20
N LEU A 154 -14.41 -25.93 1.22
CA LEU A 154 -15.53 -25.00 1.31
C LEU A 154 -16.56 -25.43 2.36
N TYR A 155 -16.81 -26.73 2.49
CA TYR A 155 -17.67 -27.28 3.55
C TYR A 155 -17.12 -26.93 4.93
N ILE A 156 -15.82 -27.17 5.16
CA ILE A 156 -15.15 -26.80 6.42
C ILE A 156 -15.18 -25.28 6.63
N ALA A 157 -15.02 -24.49 5.58
CA ALA A 157 -15.12 -23.03 5.66
C ALA A 157 -16.52 -22.59 6.10
N LYS A 158 -17.57 -23.22 5.56
CA LYS A 158 -18.98 -22.94 5.90
C LYS A 158 -19.26 -23.22 7.38
N GLU A 159 -18.81 -24.37 7.89
CA GLU A 159 -18.95 -24.71 9.33
C GLU A 159 -18.28 -23.67 10.25
N LYS A 160 -17.23 -22.99 9.77
CA LYS A 160 -16.55 -21.92 10.52
C LYS A 160 -17.25 -20.57 10.45
N GLY A 161 -18.37 -20.44 9.74
CA GLY A 161 -19.10 -19.19 9.53
C GLY A 161 -18.61 -18.37 8.35
N CYS A 162 -18.02 -19.03 7.35
CA CYS A 162 -17.56 -18.33 6.16
C CYS A 162 -18.74 -17.96 5.24
N ILE A 163 -18.85 -16.68 4.89
CA ILE A 163 -20.00 -16.14 4.14
C ILE A 163 -19.77 -16.08 2.63
N GLY A 164 -18.52 -16.16 2.20
CA GLY A 164 -18.14 -15.94 0.80
C GLY A 164 -16.65 -16.11 0.54
N ILE A 165 -16.30 -16.05 -0.74
CA ILE A 165 -14.91 -16.06 -1.22
C ILE A 165 -14.57 -14.69 -1.79
N ILE A 166 -13.42 -14.14 -1.41
CA ILE A 166 -12.85 -12.95 -2.05
C ILE A 166 -11.78 -13.38 -3.04
N VAL A 167 -11.90 -12.91 -4.29
CA VAL A 167 -10.92 -13.14 -5.35
C VAL A 167 -10.29 -11.83 -5.84
N GLU A 168 -9.00 -11.86 -6.13
CA GLU A 168 -8.27 -10.81 -6.83
C GLU A 168 -8.00 -11.29 -8.26
N ILE A 169 -8.48 -10.60 -9.29
CA ILE A 169 -8.18 -10.95 -10.68
C ILE A 169 -6.71 -10.69 -11.00
N VAL A 170 -6.16 -9.62 -10.44
CA VAL A 170 -4.73 -9.29 -10.51
C VAL A 170 -4.20 -9.17 -9.10
N GLU A 171 -3.24 -10.01 -8.72
CA GLU A 171 -2.61 -9.97 -7.41
C GLU A 171 -1.81 -8.67 -7.25
N THR A 172 -2.28 -7.77 -6.40
CA THR A 172 -1.79 -6.38 -6.38
C THR A 172 -0.55 -6.13 -5.52
N GLN A 173 -0.07 -7.13 -4.76
CA GLN A 173 0.91 -6.88 -3.68
C GLN A 173 2.30 -7.48 -3.91
N TYR A 174 2.45 -8.48 -4.79
CA TYR A 174 3.73 -9.16 -4.99
C TYR A 174 4.23 -9.11 -6.43
N ASN A 175 3.54 -9.81 -7.32
CA ASN A 175 4.05 -10.12 -8.65
C ASN A 175 3.12 -9.66 -9.77
N GLY A 176 1.89 -9.21 -9.48
CA GLY A 176 0.88 -8.95 -10.50
C GLY A 176 0.35 -10.23 -11.16
N ARG A 177 0.38 -11.39 -10.49
CA ARG A 177 -0.12 -12.65 -11.06
C ARG A 177 -1.59 -12.46 -11.39
N VAL A 178 -1.94 -12.86 -12.61
CA VAL A 178 -3.31 -12.79 -13.10
C VAL A 178 -3.99 -14.11 -12.77
N LEU A 179 -5.18 -14.05 -12.19
CA LEU A 179 -5.98 -15.21 -11.83
C LEU A 179 -6.42 -15.94 -13.09
N ASP A 180 -6.26 -17.26 -13.11
CA ASP A 180 -6.55 -18.03 -14.30
C ASP A 180 -8.07 -18.15 -14.54
N ARG A 181 -8.49 -18.09 -15.80
CA ARG A 181 -9.91 -18.08 -16.19
C ARG A 181 -10.64 -19.34 -15.71
N SER A 182 -9.98 -20.49 -15.83
CA SER A 182 -10.50 -21.80 -15.42
C SER A 182 -10.76 -21.86 -13.91
N VAL A 183 -9.86 -21.28 -13.11
CA VAL A 183 -9.99 -21.22 -11.64
C VAL A 183 -11.17 -20.34 -11.25
N LEU A 184 -11.31 -19.15 -11.85
CA LEU A 184 -12.45 -18.27 -11.58
C LEU A 184 -13.78 -18.96 -11.94
N LYS A 185 -13.83 -19.66 -13.07
CA LYS A 185 -15.02 -20.43 -13.49
C LYS A 185 -15.39 -21.49 -12.47
N ARG A 186 -14.40 -22.24 -12.00
CA ARG A 186 -14.57 -23.32 -11.01
C ARG A 186 -15.09 -22.78 -9.67
N LEU A 187 -14.49 -21.70 -9.16
CA LEU A 187 -14.94 -21.03 -7.93
C LEU A 187 -16.36 -20.48 -8.08
N SER A 188 -16.67 -19.87 -9.22
CA SER A 188 -18.00 -19.36 -9.58
C SER A 188 -19.07 -20.46 -9.51
N VAL A 189 -18.82 -21.64 -10.11
CA VAL A 189 -19.74 -22.77 -10.03
C VAL A 189 -19.92 -23.25 -8.59
N MET A 190 -18.83 -23.41 -7.85
CA MET A 190 -18.88 -23.90 -6.46
C MET A 190 -19.58 -22.91 -5.52
N CYS A 191 -19.37 -21.60 -5.66
CA CYS A 191 -20.10 -20.59 -4.87
C CYS A 191 -21.61 -20.69 -5.11
N ALA A 192 -22.03 -20.92 -6.35
CA ALA A 192 -23.44 -21.06 -6.69
C ALA A 192 -24.06 -22.33 -6.08
N GLU A 193 -23.33 -23.46 -6.11
CA GLU A 193 -23.76 -24.74 -5.52
C GLU A 193 -23.86 -24.65 -3.98
N GLU A 194 -22.81 -24.15 -3.33
CA GLU A 194 -22.67 -24.15 -1.87
C GLU A 194 -23.31 -22.94 -1.17
N GLN A 195 -23.91 -22.04 -1.95
CA GLN A 195 -24.58 -20.82 -1.48
C GLN A 195 -23.62 -19.84 -0.79
N PHE A 196 -22.42 -19.67 -1.35
CA PHE A 196 -21.45 -18.67 -0.94
C PHE A 196 -21.60 -17.38 -1.76
N LEU A 197 -21.29 -16.24 -1.15
CA LEU A 197 -21.08 -15.00 -1.88
C LEU A 197 -19.78 -15.06 -2.68
N LEU A 198 -19.83 -14.66 -3.94
CA LEU A 198 -18.62 -14.39 -4.72
C LEU A 198 -18.32 -12.89 -4.71
N ALA A 199 -17.20 -12.50 -4.11
CA ALA A 199 -16.75 -11.11 -4.05
C ALA A 199 -15.43 -10.91 -4.80
N VAL A 200 -15.29 -9.80 -5.55
CA VAL A 200 -14.03 -9.43 -6.21
C VAL A 200 -13.44 -8.18 -5.56
N ASP A 201 -12.16 -8.22 -5.20
CA ASP A 201 -11.42 -7.04 -4.78
C ASP A 201 -10.92 -6.24 -5.99
N GLU A 202 -11.62 -5.14 -6.29
CA GLU A 202 -11.31 -4.19 -7.35
C GLU A 202 -10.79 -2.85 -6.79
N SER A 203 -10.32 -2.83 -5.54
CA SER A 203 -9.91 -1.61 -4.84
C SER A 203 -8.80 -0.84 -5.59
N LEU A 204 -7.97 -1.56 -6.35
CA LEU A 204 -6.87 -1.02 -7.14
C LEU A 204 -7.01 -1.25 -8.66
N THR A 205 -7.77 -2.26 -9.09
CA THR A 205 -7.88 -2.68 -10.49
C THR A 205 -9.02 -2.00 -11.26
N ALA A 206 -10.05 -1.47 -10.56
CA ALA A 206 -11.14 -0.72 -11.17
C ALA A 206 -10.59 0.41 -12.07
N ILE A 207 -11.12 0.53 -13.30
CA ILE A 207 -10.74 1.49 -14.36
C ILE A 207 -9.33 1.26 -14.95
N ARG A 208 -8.45 0.52 -14.26
CA ARG A 208 -7.01 0.42 -14.60
C ARG A 208 -6.62 -0.78 -15.44
N CYS A 209 -7.48 -1.79 -15.55
CA CYS A 209 -7.15 -3.04 -16.23
C CYS A 209 -7.86 -3.17 -17.60
N GLY A 210 -8.12 -2.07 -18.29
CA GLY A 210 -8.72 -2.08 -19.63
C GLY A 210 -10.22 -2.40 -19.71
N ALA A 211 -10.90 -2.44 -18.58
CA ALA A 211 -12.35 -2.60 -18.42
C ALA A 211 -12.81 -1.83 -17.16
N PRO A 212 -14.12 -1.58 -16.93
CA PRO A 212 -14.57 -0.86 -15.74
C PRO A 212 -14.15 -1.60 -14.47
N PHE A 213 -14.46 -2.90 -14.40
CA PHE A 213 -13.82 -3.85 -13.49
C PHE A 213 -12.97 -4.87 -14.25
N SER A 214 -11.91 -5.36 -13.63
CA SER A 214 -11.00 -6.31 -14.27
C SER A 214 -11.64 -7.66 -14.62
N PHE A 215 -12.64 -8.12 -13.85
CA PHE A 215 -13.42 -9.31 -14.20
C PHE A 215 -14.40 -9.10 -15.36
N GLN A 216 -14.64 -7.85 -15.80
CA GLN A 216 -15.51 -7.55 -16.95
C GLN A 216 -14.76 -7.51 -18.28
N ARG A 217 -13.46 -7.79 -18.29
CA ARG A 217 -12.72 -7.89 -19.54
C ARG A 217 -13.22 -9.07 -20.38
N GLU A 218 -12.93 -9.02 -21.68
CA GLU A 218 -13.31 -10.04 -22.67
C GLU A 218 -12.89 -11.46 -22.25
N GLU A 219 -11.80 -11.61 -21.50
CA GLU A 219 -11.31 -12.91 -21.02
C GLU A 219 -12.15 -13.51 -19.88
N TYR A 220 -12.90 -12.68 -19.14
CA TYR A 220 -13.62 -13.06 -17.91
C TYR A 220 -15.13 -12.78 -17.93
N PHE A 221 -15.62 -11.96 -18.86
CA PHE A 221 -16.99 -11.43 -18.88
C PHE A 221 -18.09 -12.52 -18.83
N ASP A 222 -17.84 -13.69 -19.42
CA ASP A 222 -18.78 -14.82 -19.47
C ASP A 222 -18.53 -15.88 -18.39
N VAL A 223 -17.59 -15.65 -17.48
CA VAL A 223 -17.08 -16.67 -16.54
C VAL A 223 -17.77 -16.62 -15.19
N ALA A 224 -17.92 -15.42 -14.64
CA ALA A 224 -18.44 -15.20 -13.31
C ALA A 224 -19.28 -13.93 -13.25
N SER A 225 -20.29 -13.95 -12.39
CA SER A 225 -21.11 -12.78 -12.07
C SER A 225 -21.03 -12.56 -10.55
N PRO A 226 -19.97 -11.90 -10.08
CA PRO A 226 -19.79 -11.61 -8.66
C PRO A 226 -21.02 -10.95 -8.04
N ASP A 227 -21.32 -11.33 -6.80
CA ASP A 227 -22.36 -10.70 -6.01
C ASP A 227 -21.93 -9.34 -5.51
N LEU A 228 -20.66 -9.23 -5.11
CA LEU A 228 -20.09 -8.04 -4.49
C LEU A 228 -18.77 -7.66 -5.16
N VAL A 229 -18.54 -6.36 -5.25
CA VAL A 229 -17.27 -5.80 -5.73
C VAL A 229 -16.79 -4.74 -4.75
N PHE A 230 -15.60 -4.92 -4.22
CA PHE A 230 -14.95 -3.89 -3.41
C PHE A 230 -14.26 -2.91 -4.35
N PHE A 231 -14.65 -1.65 -4.34
CA PHE A 231 -14.05 -0.62 -5.19
C PHE A 231 -13.34 0.42 -4.35
N GLY A 232 -12.37 1.10 -4.97
CA GLY A 232 -11.51 2.01 -4.23
C GLY A 232 -10.86 3.11 -5.05
N LYS A 233 -9.62 3.44 -4.67
CA LYS A 233 -8.87 4.68 -4.96
C LYS A 233 -9.06 5.29 -6.36
N ALA A 234 -9.23 4.47 -7.39
CA ALA A 234 -9.38 4.94 -8.77
C ALA A 234 -10.75 5.56 -9.07
N THR A 235 -11.81 5.25 -8.32
CA THR A 235 -13.18 5.75 -8.57
C THR A 235 -13.48 7.06 -7.83
N GLY A 236 -12.53 7.57 -7.03
CA GLY A 236 -12.70 8.75 -6.19
C GLY A 236 -13.51 8.51 -4.90
N ALA A 237 -14.05 7.30 -4.71
CA ALA A 237 -14.68 6.84 -3.48
C ALA A 237 -14.21 5.41 -3.14
N GLN A 238 -14.50 4.93 -1.93
CA GLN A 238 -14.21 3.55 -1.53
C GLN A 238 -15.48 2.92 -0.96
N GLY A 239 -15.73 1.66 -1.28
CA GLY A 239 -16.98 1.04 -0.91
C GLY A 239 -17.20 -0.37 -1.40
N VAL A 240 -18.44 -0.82 -1.24
CA VAL A 240 -18.97 -2.08 -1.71
C VAL A 240 -20.04 -1.77 -2.76
N ALA A 241 -19.89 -2.33 -3.94
CA ALA A 241 -20.92 -2.37 -4.96
C ALA A 241 -21.54 -3.77 -5.01
N ILE A 242 -22.84 -3.82 -5.28
CA ILE A 242 -23.60 -5.06 -5.34
C ILE A 242 -24.18 -5.26 -6.74
N SER A 243 -24.19 -6.52 -7.19
CA SER A 243 -24.96 -6.95 -8.35
C SER A 243 -26.21 -7.70 -7.89
N PHE A 244 -27.38 -7.15 -8.22
CA PHE A 244 -28.65 -7.85 -8.00
C PHE A 244 -28.86 -9.03 -8.95
N ASP A 245 -28.04 -9.12 -10.00
CA ASP A 245 -28.03 -10.22 -10.95
C ASP A 245 -26.88 -11.21 -10.63
N GLY A 246 -26.18 -10.99 -9.51
CA GLY A 246 -25.16 -11.88 -8.95
C GLY A 246 -25.70 -13.26 -8.58
N GLN A 247 -24.81 -14.25 -8.51
CA GLN A 247 -25.17 -15.67 -8.39
C GLN A 247 -26.00 -16.01 -7.14
N PHE A 248 -25.65 -15.40 -6.02
CA PHE A 248 -26.34 -15.55 -4.75
C PHE A 248 -27.47 -14.52 -4.60
N VAL A 249 -27.18 -13.24 -4.87
CA VAL A 249 -28.10 -12.12 -4.60
C VAL A 249 -29.35 -12.17 -5.49
N LYS A 250 -29.27 -12.69 -6.72
CA LYS A 250 -30.43 -12.81 -7.63
C LYS A 250 -31.57 -13.65 -7.04
N ARG A 251 -31.27 -14.54 -6.08
CA ARG A 251 -32.27 -15.39 -5.41
C ARG A 251 -33.26 -14.59 -4.58
N PHE A 252 -32.90 -13.39 -4.15
CA PHE A 252 -33.82 -12.49 -3.45
C PHE A 252 -34.91 -11.91 -4.36
N GLY A 253 -34.81 -12.09 -5.68
CA GLY A 253 -35.86 -11.68 -6.62
C GLY A 253 -36.13 -10.17 -6.68
N LEU A 254 -35.23 -9.35 -6.13
CA LEU A 254 -35.39 -7.90 -6.09
C LEU A 254 -35.28 -7.33 -7.52
N SER A 255 -36.31 -6.61 -7.95
CA SER A 255 -36.45 -6.12 -9.33
C SER A 255 -36.89 -4.65 -9.37
N GLY A 256 -36.40 -3.92 -10.38
CA GLY A 256 -36.72 -2.52 -10.61
C GLY A 256 -36.70 -1.64 -9.35
N SER A 257 -37.88 -1.18 -8.92
CA SER A 257 -38.03 -0.25 -7.80
C SER A 257 -37.63 -0.82 -6.44
N SER A 258 -37.68 -2.15 -6.25
CA SER A 258 -37.32 -2.78 -4.97
C SER A 258 -35.81 -2.79 -4.73
N ARG A 259 -34.99 -2.87 -5.79
CA ARG A 259 -33.53 -2.70 -5.72
C ARG A 259 -33.16 -1.34 -5.10
N GLY A 260 -33.77 -0.26 -5.61
CA GLY A 260 -33.55 1.09 -5.11
C GLY A 260 -34.13 1.34 -3.71
N ARG A 261 -35.20 0.63 -3.33
CA ARG A 261 -35.72 0.65 -1.95
C ARG A 261 -34.75 -0.02 -0.98
N ALA A 262 -34.15 -1.14 -1.39
CA ALA A 262 -33.23 -1.91 -0.57
C ALA A 262 -31.92 -1.18 -0.29
N ILE A 263 -31.35 -0.55 -1.31
CA ILE A 263 -30.17 0.33 -1.15
C ILE A 263 -30.49 1.46 -0.18
N ARG A 264 -31.63 2.15 -0.37
CA ARG A 264 -32.02 3.27 0.50
C ARG A 264 -32.31 2.84 1.94
N LYS A 265 -32.93 1.66 2.16
CA LYS A 265 -33.13 1.11 3.51
C LYS A 265 -31.78 0.94 4.21
N TRP A 266 -30.80 0.31 3.55
CA TRP A 266 -29.47 0.15 4.12
C TRP A 266 -28.77 1.51 4.37
N GLN A 267 -28.78 2.40 3.38
CA GLN A 267 -28.11 3.69 3.47
C GLN A 267 -28.74 4.61 4.52
N SER A 268 -30.02 4.43 4.87
CA SER A 268 -30.71 5.21 5.91
C SER A 268 -30.12 5.02 7.31
N ASN A 269 -29.34 3.95 7.53
CA ASN A 269 -28.59 3.73 8.75
C ASN A 269 -27.46 4.77 8.95
N PHE A 270 -27.13 5.54 7.90
CA PHE A 270 -26.08 6.54 7.91
C PHE A 270 -26.67 7.93 7.72
N HIS A 271 -26.30 8.88 8.58
CA HIS A 271 -26.71 10.28 8.44
C HIS A 271 -26.29 10.88 7.09
N LYS A 272 -25.14 10.43 6.57
CA LYS A 272 -24.60 10.82 5.29
C LYS A 272 -23.64 9.72 4.78
N PRO A 273 -24.03 8.94 3.77
CA PRO A 273 -23.22 7.81 3.30
C PRO A 273 -21.83 8.21 2.80
N LEU A 274 -21.73 9.32 2.07
CA LEU A 274 -20.48 9.85 1.51
C LEU A 274 -20.38 11.36 1.72
N PRO A 275 -19.26 11.91 2.22
CA PRO A 275 -19.08 13.36 2.32
C PRO A 275 -19.25 14.06 0.98
N THR A 276 -19.83 15.27 0.97
CA THR A 276 -20.15 16.00 -0.27
C THR A 276 -18.94 16.21 -1.18
N ALA A 277 -17.78 16.55 -0.59
CA ALA A 277 -16.57 16.77 -1.35
C ALA A 277 -16.12 15.48 -2.07
N ASP A 278 -16.14 14.35 -1.35
CA ASP A 278 -15.77 13.04 -1.87
C ASP A 278 -16.77 12.57 -2.94
N LEU A 279 -18.06 12.85 -2.75
CA LEU A 279 -19.10 12.58 -3.74
C LEU A 279 -18.88 13.36 -5.05
N ILE A 280 -18.59 14.66 -4.94
CA ILE A 280 -18.29 15.48 -6.13
C ILE A 280 -17.02 14.97 -6.81
N GLN A 281 -15.99 14.62 -6.04
CA GLN A 281 -14.75 14.06 -6.58
C GLN A 281 -15.02 12.75 -7.32
N ALA A 282 -15.72 11.81 -6.69
CA ALA A 282 -16.04 10.50 -7.27
C ALA A 282 -16.86 10.64 -8.55
N MET A 283 -17.88 11.50 -8.55
CA MET A 283 -18.68 11.79 -9.73
C MET A 283 -17.82 12.38 -10.86
N THR A 284 -16.95 13.34 -10.55
CA THR A 284 -16.01 13.92 -11.52
C THR A 284 -15.08 12.86 -12.11
N THR A 285 -14.60 11.94 -11.28
CA THR A 285 -13.68 10.87 -11.71
C THR A 285 -14.35 9.93 -12.70
N ILE A 286 -15.60 9.53 -12.45
CA ILE A 286 -16.35 8.68 -13.38
C ILE A 286 -16.68 9.44 -14.67
N ASP A 287 -17.11 10.70 -14.59
CA ASP A 287 -17.39 11.52 -15.78
C ASP A 287 -16.16 11.66 -16.67
N ILE A 288 -14.99 11.91 -16.09
CA ILE A 288 -13.72 11.98 -16.82
C ILE A 288 -13.36 10.61 -17.41
N ALA A 289 -13.58 9.52 -16.67
CA ALA A 289 -13.30 8.18 -17.16
C ALA A 289 -14.18 7.78 -18.36
N ILE A 290 -15.44 8.21 -18.36
CA ILE A 290 -16.39 8.06 -19.47
C ILE A 290 -15.93 8.91 -20.66
N GLN A 291 -15.75 10.21 -20.48
CA GLN A 291 -15.41 11.15 -21.56
C GLN A 291 -14.05 10.84 -22.18
N GLY A 292 -13.07 10.46 -21.36
CA GLY A 292 -11.71 10.15 -21.79
C GLY A 292 -11.53 8.72 -22.27
N ASN A 293 -12.57 7.89 -22.27
CA ASN A 293 -12.52 6.45 -22.57
C ASN A 293 -11.31 5.77 -21.91
N PHE A 294 -11.26 5.86 -20.58
CA PHE A 294 -10.09 5.39 -19.80
C PHE A 294 -9.80 3.90 -19.96
N MET A 295 -10.82 3.10 -20.30
CA MET A 295 -10.64 1.67 -20.61
C MET A 295 -9.74 1.47 -21.83
N MET A 296 -10.06 2.16 -22.94
CA MET A 296 -9.25 2.06 -24.15
C MET A 296 -7.88 2.70 -23.96
N LEU A 297 -7.83 3.84 -23.25
CA LEU A 297 -6.56 4.50 -22.96
C LEU A 297 -5.64 3.62 -22.09
N SER A 298 -6.20 2.93 -21.10
CA SER A 298 -5.48 1.95 -20.26
C SER A 298 -4.87 0.83 -21.11
N ARG A 299 -5.61 0.29 -22.08
CA ARG A 299 -5.11 -0.73 -23.02
C ARG A 299 -3.96 -0.19 -23.89
N ILE A 300 -4.14 0.96 -24.53
CA ILE A 300 -3.10 1.58 -25.39
C ILE A 300 -1.83 1.87 -24.61
N ILE A 301 -1.95 2.58 -23.49
CA ILE A 301 -0.79 2.98 -22.67
C ILE A 301 -0.12 1.75 -22.06
N GLY A 302 -0.92 0.82 -21.52
CA GLY A 302 -0.43 -0.43 -20.96
C GLY A 302 0.38 -1.24 -21.96
N GLN A 303 -0.16 -1.43 -23.17
CA GLN A 303 0.51 -2.16 -24.24
C GLN A 303 1.78 -1.44 -24.71
N ALA A 304 1.73 -0.11 -24.90
CA ALA A 304 2.90 0.67 -25.32
C ALA A 304 4.05 0.59 -24.30
N VAL A 305 3.75 0.73 -23.01
CA VAL A 305 4.75 0.63 -21.94
C VAL A 305 5.31 -0.78 -21.84
N ARG A 306 4.48 -1.81 -21.95
CA ARG A 306 4.94 -3.22 -21.94
C ARG A 306 5.86 -3.52 -23.12
N ASN A 307 5.48 -3.12 -24.34
CA ASN A 307 6.31 -3.30 -25.53
C ASN A 307 7.66 -2.62 -25.37
N PHE A 308 7.68 -1.35 -24.92
CA PHE A 308 8.91 -0.62 -24.67
C PHE A 308 9.84 -1.32 -23.66
N ILE A 309 9.28 -1.85 -22.55
CA ILE A 309 10.08 -2.55 -21.55
C ILE A 309 10.65 -3.87 -22.12
N LEU A 310 9.86 -4.60 -22.91
CA LEU A 310 10.31 -5.87 -23.52
C LEU A 310 11.40 -5.63 -24.57
N GLU A 311 11.25 -4.62 -25.42
CA GLU A 311 12.27 -4.19 -26.38
C GLU A 311 13.58 -3.83 -25.67
N GLN A 312 13.51 -3.01 -24.61
CA GLN A 312 14.68 -2.63 -23.82
C GLN A 312 15.33 -3.81 -23.09
N ALA A 313 14.56 -4.84 -22.72
CA ALA A 313 15.09 -6.04 -22.09
C ALA A 313 15.81 -6.95 -23.12
N LEU A 314 15.25 -7.08 -24.32
CA LEU A 314 15.86 -7.81 -25.45
C LEU A 314 17.17 -7.15 -25.88
N GLU A 315 17.20 -5.83 -26.04
CA GLU A 315 18.41 -5.07 -26.40
C GLU A 315 19.56 -5.26 -25.39
N ARG A 316 19.23 -5.50 -24.12
CA ARG A 316 20.20 -5.74 -23.04
C ARG A 316 20.59 -7.20 -22.87
N GLY A 317 20.13 -8.10 -23.75
CA GLY A 317 20.49 -9.52 -23.76
C GLY A 317 19.81 -10.36 -22.68
N HIS A 318 18.66 -9.93 -22.17
CA HIS A 318 17.85 -10.75 -21.26
C HIS A 318 16.91 -11.67 -22.06
N GLU A 319 16.95 -12.98 -21.80
CA GLU A 319 15.87 -13.88 -22.23
C GLU A 319 14.60 -13.52 -21.44
N VAL A 320 13.60 -12.94 -22.11
CA VAL A 320 12.38 -12.49 -21.44
C VAL A 320 11.13 -13.08 -22.11
N THR A 321 10.47 -13.98 -21.39
CA THR A 321 9.04 -14.21 -21.56
C THR A 321 8.27 -13.09 -20.88
N ALA A 322 7.28 -12.50 -21.55
CA ALA A 322 6.54 -11.32 -21.08
C ALA A 322 5.95 -11.49 -19.66
N GLN A 323 5.43 -12.70 -19.35
CA GLN A 323 4.89 -13.06 -18.04
C GLN A 323 5.95 -13.26 -16.94
N GLY A 324 7.22 -13.50 -17.30
CA GLY A 324 8.30 -13.72 -16.32
C GLY A 324 8.85 -12.43 -15.71
N VAL A 325 8.77 -11.31 -16.44
CA VAL A 325 9.40 -10.03 -16.08
C VAL A 325 8.39 -8.96 -15.67
N LEU A 326 7.21 -8.94 -16.29
CA LEU A 326 6.15 -7.99 -15.99
C LEU A 326 4.85 -8.72 -15.62
N GLY A 327 4.31 -8.40 -14.46
CA GLY A 327 2.98 -8.82 -14.05
C GLY A 327 1.92 -7.74 -14.29
N GLY A 328 0.70 -8.08 -13.92
CA GLY A 328 -0.49 -7.25 -14.01
C GLY A 328 -1.13 -7.23 -15.39
N LEU A 329 -2.22 -6.47 -15.52
CA LEU A 329 -3.01 -6.33 -16.74
C LEU A 329 -3.02 -4.87 -17.23
N GLU A 330 -2.81 -4.66 -18.54
CA GLU A 330 -2.73 -3.35 -19.20
C GLU A 330 -1.84 -2.35 -18.46
N SER A 331 -2.37 -1.16 -18.16
CA SER A 331 -1.68 -0.07 -17.48
C SER A 331 -1.42 -0.36 -16.00
N LEU A 332 -1.96 -1.45 -15.44
CA LEU A 332 -1.53 -1.96 -14.14
C LEU A 332 -0.32 -2.88 -14.32
N ILE A 333 0.88 -2.32 -14.18
CA ILE A 333 2.14 -3.01 -14.45
C ILE A 333 2.88 -3.26 -13.14
N PHE A 334 3.21 -4.54 -12.89
CA PHE A 334 4.07 -4.95 -11.78
C PHE A 334 5.43 -5.38 -12.29
N ARG A 335 6.48 -5.01 -11.57
CA ARG A 335 7.82 -5.54 -11.84
C ARG A 335 7.99 -6.85 -11.09
N SER A 336 8.08 -7.95 -11.82
CA SER A 336 8.40 -9.25 -11.24
C SER A 336 9.82 -9.20 -10.68
N THR A 337 9.94 -9.18 -9.34
CA THR A 337 11.22 -9.47 -8.69
C THR A 337 11.28 -10.97 -8.50
N SER A 338 11.98 -11.65 -9.41
CA SER A 338 12.27 -13.09 -9.30
C SER A 338 12.70 -13.44 -7.86
N ARG A 339 12.08 -14.51 -7.32
CA ARG A 339 12.25 -15.10 -5.98
C ARG A 339 13.55 -14.70 -5.29
N SER A 340 13.52 -13.64 -4.49
CA SER A 340 14.52 -13.46 -3.44
C SER A 340 14.08 -14.30 -2.24
N VAL A 341 14.82 -15.39 -2.00
CA VAL A 341 14.81 -16.15 -0.75
C VAL A 341 14.69 -15.18 0.44
N LYS A 342 13.64 -15.36 1.25
CA LYS A 342 13.36 -14.59 2.46
C LYS A 342 14.52 -14.78 3.44
N ASP A 343 15.37 -13.77 3.56
CA ASP A 343 16.20 -13.61 4.74
C ASP A 343 15.41 -12.80 5.76
N LYS A 344 15.13 -13.40 6.92
CA LYS A 344 14.36 -12.80 8.02
C LYS A 344 15.15 -11.63 8.60
N SER A 345 14.83 -10.40 8.18
CA SER A 345 15.37 -9.18 8.78
C SER A 345 14.23 -8.29 9.26
N SER A 346 14.24 -7.99 10.57
CA SER A 346 13.22 -7.30 11.35
C SER A 346 12.79 -5.94 10.77
N GLY A 347 11.51 -5.58 10.91
CA GLY A 347 10.86 -4.38 10.33
C GLY A 347 11.45 -3.01 10.69
N VAL A 348 12.35 -2.93 11.68
CA VAL A 348 13.13 -1.70 11.95
C VAL A 348 14.20 -1.49 10.87
N VAL A 349 14.77 -2.58 10.36
CA VAL A 349 15.76 -2.56 9.27
C VAL A 349 15.09 -2.23 7.93
N SER A 350 13.84 -2.65 7.68
CA SER A 350 13.13 -2.30 6.44
C SER A 350 12.70 -0.84 6.38
N LEU A 351 12.33 -0.23 7.52
CA LEU A 351 12.02 1.20 7.59
C LEU A 351 13.27 2.05 7.36
N MET A 352 14.39 1.65 7.99
CA MET A 352 15.70 2.23 7.69
C MET A 352 16.03 2.07 6.21
N VAL A 353 15.95 0.86 5.64
CA VAL A 353 16.27 0.59 4.22
C VAL A 353 15.36 1.36 3.25
N ASN A 354 14.08 1.57 3.56
CA ASN A 354 13.16 2.30 2.69
C ASN A 354 13.37 3.82 2.75
N ILE A 355 13.72 4.38 3.91
CA ILE A 355 14.18 5.77 4.04
C ILE A 355 15.55 5.92 3.32
N PHE A 356 16.41 4.90 3.39
CA PHE A 356 17.71 4.86 2.69
C PHE A 356 17.61 4.69 1.17
N ARG A 357 16.46 4.27 0.62
CA ARG A 357 16.25 4.10 -0.83
C ARG A 357 15.70 5.36 -1.51
N GLY A 358 15.28 6.36 -0.73
CA GLY A 358 14.53 7.55 -1.17
C GLY A 358 15.34 8.85 -1.21
N GLY A 359 16.55 8.85 -1.76
CA GLY A 359 17.16 10.11 -2.22
C GLY A 359 18.20 10.78 -1.32
N LEU A 360 18.59 10.20 -0.18
CA LEU A 360 19.76 10.70 0.54
C LEU A 360 21.08 10.05 0.12
N PHE A 361 21.01 8.85 -0.45
CA PHE A 361 22.17 8.12 -0.94
C PHE A 361 21.89 7.67 -2.35
N SER A 362 22.80 8.07 -3.24
CA SER A 362 23.03 7.46 -4.55
C SER A 362 22.49 6.02 -4.56
N PRO A 363 21.51 5.68 -5.44
CA PRO A 363 21.01 4.33 -5.64
C PRO A 363 22.16 3.33 -5.57
N PRO A 364 21.97 2.11 -5.04
CA PRO A 364 23.04 1.12 -4.98
C PRO A 364 23.73 0.93 -6.33
N THR A 365 23.05 1.18 -7.45
CA THR A 365 23.64 1.25 -8.80
C THR A 365 24.73 2.32 -8.94
N LEU A 366 24.51 3.56 -8.53
CA LEU A 366 25.46 4.69 -8.69
C LEU A 366 26.73 4.56 -7.83
N THR A 367 26.72 3.79 -6.74
CA THR A 367 27.95 3.47 -5.96
C THR A 367 28.54 2.10 -6.34
N TYR A 368 27.71 1.13 -6.74
CA TYR A 368 28.15 -0.22 -7.09
C TYR A 368 28.72 -0.30 -8.50
N ASP A 369 28.19 0.46 -9.46
CA ASP A 369 28.62 0.41 -10.87
C ASP A 369 30.05 0.96 -11.05
N PRO A 370 30.44 2.09 -10.43
CA PRO A 370 31.84 2.54 -10.47
C PRO A 370 32.80 1.57 -9.76
N LEU A 371 32.36 0.91 -8.68
CA LEU A 371 33.12 -0.12 -7.99
C LEU A 371 33.28 -1.39 -8.84
N LEU A 372 32.27 -1.75 -9.63
CA LEU A 372 32.33 -2.88 -10.55
C LEU A 372 33.26 -2.57 -11.73
N LEU A 373 33.23 -1.34 -12.25
CA LEU A 373 34.12 -0.85 -13.30
C LEU A 373 35.59 -0.83 -12.82
N LEU A 374 35.88 -0.28 -11.63
CA LEU A 374 37.25 -0.18 -11.12
C LEU A 374 37.86 -1.54 -10.75
N LEU A 375 37.04 -2.55 -10.45
CA LEU A 375 37.52 -3.89 -10.12
C LEU A 375 37.82 -4.73 -11.38
N ASN A 376 37.07 -4.51 -12.46
CA ASN A 376 37.06 -5.40 -13.63
C ASN A 376 37.59 -4.78 -14.93
N HIS A 377 38.05 -3.53 -14.94
CA HIS A 377 38.65 -2.92 -16.13
C HIS A 377 39.85 -3.75 -16.65
N GLU A 378 39.88 -3.99 -17.97
CA GLU A 378 40.88 -4.85 -18.62
C GLU A 378 42.29 -4.27 -18.55
N ASP A 379 42.45 -2.97 -18.83
CA ASP A 379 43.74 -2.30 -18.73
C ASP A 379 44.15 -2.01 -17.27
N LYS A 380 45.37 -2.45 -16.90
CA LYS A 380 45.97 -2.24 -15.59
C LYS A 380 46.22 -0.75 -15.30
N SER A 381 46.57 0.04 -16.33
CA SER A 381 46.90 1.46 -16.16
C SER A 381 45.64 2.27 -15.83
N GLU A 382 44.58 2.04 -16.60
CA GLU A 382 43.27 2.68 -16.41
C GLU A 382 42.60 2.23 -15.10
N ARG A 383 42.73 0.96 -14.74
CA ARG A 383 42.25 0.44 -13.46
C ARG A 383 42.90 1.12 -12.26
N ASN A 384 44.21 1.41 -12.34
CA ASN A 384 44.91 2.14 -11.29
C ASN A 384 44.44 3.60 -11.20
N LYS A 385 44.27 4.27 -12.35
CA LYS A 385 43.73 5.64 -12.44
C LYS A 385 42.32 5.76 -11.86
N LEU A 386 41.44 4.80 -12.15
CA LEU A 386 40.08 4.75 -11.59
C LEU A 386 40.08 4.50 -10.08
N THR A 387 40.97 3.64 -9.59
CA THR A 387 41.12 3.37 -8.15
C THR A 387 41.63 4.61 -7.40
N GLU A 388 42.58 5.34 -8.01
CA GLU A 388 43.10 6.59 -7.46
C GLU A 388 42.02 7.69 -7.40
N LYS A 389 41.28 7.87 -8.50
CA LYS A 389 40.15 8.82 -8.56
C LYS A 389 39.07 8.49 -7.53
N TRP A 390 38.73 7.21 -7.36
CA TRP A 390 37.76 6.79 -6.34
C TRP A 390 38.27 7.10 -4.92
N LYS A 391 39.54 6.81 -4.63
CA LYS A 391 40.19 7.07 -3.35
C LYS A 391 40.18 8.56 -3.03
N ASP A 392 40.56 9.42 -3.97
CA ASP A 392 40.58 10.88 -3.77
C ASP A 392 39.17 11.44 -3.54
N ASN A 393 38.20 11.01 -4.35
CA ASN A 393 36.80 11.40 -4.17
C ASN A 393 36.26 10.96 -2.80
N LYS A 394 36.58 9.74 -2.36
CA LYS A 394 36.10 9.23 -1.08
C LYS A 394 36.77 9.92 0.11
N LEU A 395 38.06 10.26 0.01
CA LEU A 395 38.74 11.08 1.02
C LEU A 395 38.12 12.47 1.15
N GLN A 396 37.82 13.12 0.02
CA GLN A 396 37.13 14.41 0.02
C GLN A 396 35.74 14.33 0.65
N GLU A 397 34.96 13.29 0.31
CA GLU A 397 33.64 13.04 0.88
C GLU A 397 33.71 12.83 2.40
N LEU A 398 34.62 11.98 2.89
CA LEU A 398 34.78 11.70 4.32
C LEU A 398 35.23 12.93 5.12
N ASN A 399 36.14 13.74 4.57
CA ASN A 399 36.56 15.00 5.19
C ASN A 399 35.40 16.00 5.27
N PHE A 400 34.61 16.12 4.20
CA PHE A 400 33.41 16.97 4.18
C PHE A 400 32.39 16.51 5.23
N VAL A 401 32.09 15.21 5.26
CA VAL A 401 31.15 14.59 6.23
C VAL A 401 31.63 14.79 7.67
N GLY A 402 32.93 14.67 7.92
CA GLY A 402 33.53 14.93 9.24
C GLY A 402 33.31 16.37 9.70
N VAL A 403 33.56 17.36 8.83
CA VAL A 403 33.34 18.78 9.14
C VAL A 403 31.85 19.08 9.40
N VAL A 404 30.97 18.61 8.50
CA VAL A 404 29.52 18.85 8.63
C VAL A 404 28.96 18.19 9.89
N ALA A 405 29.41 16.97 10.23
CA ALA A 405 28.97 16.28 11.45
C ALA A 405 29.43 17.00 12.72
N ALA A 406 30.64 17.58 12.74
CA ALA A 406 31.11 18.37 13.87
C ALA A 406 30.31 19.68 14.05
N LEU A 407 30.00 20.37 12.94
CA LEU A 407 29.15 21.56 12.95
C LEU A 407 27.73 21.21 13.44
N LEU A 408 27.16 20.11 12.95
CA LEU A 408 25.84 19.65 13.36
C LEU A 408 25.81 19.25 14.84
N ALA A 409 26.86 18.58 15.33
CA ALA A 409 26.99 18.26 16.76
C ALA A 409 26.94 19.55 17.59
N ASN A 410 27.73 20.57 17.23
CA ASN A 410 27.74 21.87 17.93
C ASN A 410 26.37 22.55 17.92
N VAL A 411 25.68 22.56 16.78
CA VAL A 411 24.33 23.11 16.67
C VAL A 411 23.39 22.35 17.62
N LEU A 412 23.42 21.03 17.60
CA LEU A 412 22.60 20.17 18.47
C LEU A 412 22.88 20.42 19.96
N THR A 413 24.13 20.57 20.39
CA THR A 413 24.44 20.91 21.78
C THR A 413 23.93 22.31 22.15
N SER A 414 24.02 23.27 21.22
CA SER A 414 23.52 24.64 21.46
C SER A 414 22.00 24.76 21.52
N THR A 415 21.24 23.76 21.05
CA THR A 415 19.76 23.80 21.11
C THR A 415 19.24 23.92 22.55
N GLY A 416 20.01 23.43 23.53
CA GLY A 416 19.67 23.55 24.95
C GLY A 416 19.74 24.98 25.51
N SER A 417 20.39 25.92 24.81
CA SER A 417 20.46 27.33 25.20
C SER A 417 19.55 28.26 24.38
N TRP A 418 18.76 27.70 23.46
CA TRP A 418 17.80 28.48 22.67
C TRP A 418 16.63 28.96 23.55
N PRO A 419 15.99 30.08 23.19
CA PRO A 419 14.80 30.56 23.91
C PRO A 419 13.74 29.45 23.94
N ASN A 420 13.30 29.09 25.15
CA ASN A 420 12.25 28.09 25.29
C ASN A 420 10.95 28.65 24.70
N LEU A 421 10.40 27.93 23.72
CA LEU A 421 9.05 28.16 23.20
C LEU A 421 7.97 27.79 24.23
N LEU A 422 8.35 27.03 25.25
CA LEU A 422 7.50 26.62 26.36
C LEU A 422 7.55 27.66 27.49
N PRO A 423 6.43 27.91 28.19
CA PRO A 423 6.41 28.77 29.36
C PRO A 423 7.50 28.39 30.38
N PRO A 424 8.07 29.35 31.13
CA PRO A 424 9.19 29.10 32.05
C PRO A 424 8.89 28.08 33.17
N GLU A 425 7.63 27.72 33.36
CA GLU A 425 7.16 26.77 34.38
C GLU A 425 7.06 25.33 33.87
N THR A 426 7.22 25.05 32.56
CA THR A 426 7.10 23.69 32.02
C THR A 426 8.42 23.06 31.61
N THR A 427 8.60 21.81 32.04
CA THR A 427 9.80 21.02 31.70
C THR A 427 9.73 20.56 30.25
N THR A 428 10.83 20.73 29.51
CA THR A 428 10.94 20.21 28.13
C THR A 428 10.57 18.72 28.06
N PRO A 429 9.66 18.31 27.16
CA PRO A 429 9.20 16.94 27.04
C PRO A 429 10.35 15.94 26.84
N TRP A 430 10.24 14.76 27.48
CA TRP A 430 11.24 13.70 27.36
C TRP A 430 11.54 13.25 25.93
N PRO A 431 10.59 13.23 24.96
CA PRO A 431 10.89 12.83 23.58
C PRO A 431 11.83 13.81 22.91
N VAL A 432 11.67 15.11 23.17
CA VAL A 432 12.51 16.18 22.62
C VAL A 432 13.96 16.02 23.10
N ARG A 433 14.16 15.83 24.41
CA ARG A 433 15.49 15.57 24.99
C ARG A 433 16.14 14.32 24.40
N THR A 434 15.37 13.24 24.25
CA THR A 434 15.84 11.98 23.69
C THR A 434 16.30 12.15 22.24
N CYS A 435 15.53 12.85 21.41
CA CYS A 435 15.90 13.17 20.04
C CYS A 435 17.21 13.98 19.97
N TRP A 436 17.41 14.97 20.85
CA TRP A 436 18.66 15.73 20.89
C TRP A 436 19.87 14.87 21.27
N PHE A 437 19.77 14.07 22.33
CA PHE A 437 20.86 13.19 22.75
C PHE A 437 21.19 12.13 21.69
N CYS A 438 20.17 11.53 21.06
CA CYS A 438 20.38 10.60 19.94
C CYS A 438 21.04 11.30 18.74
N GLY A 439 20.64 12.53 18.42
CA GLY A 439 21.25 13.32 17.36
C GLY A 439 22.73 13.60 17.62
N ILE A 440 23.09 13.98 18.85
CA ILE A 440 24.48 14.23 19.25
C ILE A 440 25.29 12.93 19.16
N ALA A 441 24.77 11.81 19.67
CA ALA A 441 25.44 10.52 19.61
C ALA A 441 25.71 10.08 18.15
N PHE A 442 24.73 10.26 17.25
CA PHE A 442 24.92 9.97 15.83
C PHE A 442 25.90 10.92 15.15
N ALA A 443 25.88 12.22 15.47
CA ALA A 443 26.85 13.17 14.92
C ALA A 443 28.29 12.83 15.35
N LEU A 444 28.50 12.48 16.62
CA LEU A 444 29.80 12.02 17.12
C LEU A 444 30.24 10.70 16.48
N ALA A 445 29.33 9.73 16.34
CA ALA A 445 29.61 8.47 15.65
C ALA A 445 29.99 8.69 14.18
N SER A 446 29.36 9.67 13.50
CA SER A 446 29.72 10.08 12.14
C SER A 446 31.15 10.62 12.07
N VAL A 447 31.52 11.55 12.96
CA VAL A 447 32.87 12.13 13.01
C VAL A 447 33.93 11.06 13.26
N LEU A 448 33.72 10.20 14.26
CA LEU A 448 34.66 9.13 14.61
C LEU A 448 34.81 8.11 13.48
N THR A 449 33.70 7.74 12.84
CA THR A 449 33.71 6.80 11.71
C THR A 449 34.40 7.41 10.50
N ALA A 450 34.15 8.69 10.20
CA ALA A 450 34.84 9.40 9.11
C ALA A 450 36.35 9.49 9.36
N ALA A 451 36.76 9.82 10.59
CA ALA A 451 38.16 9.88 10.97
C ALA A 451 38.88 8.52 10.86
N ASP A 452 38.28 7.44 11.38
CA ASP A 452 38.84 6.09 11.28
C ASP A 452 38.96 5.64 9.82
N GLN A 453 37.95 5.91 8.99
CA GLN A 453 37.97 5.59 7.57
C GLN A 453 39.03 6.38 6.79
N THR A 454 39.16 7.68 7.06
CA THR A 454 40.19 8.55 6.47
C THR A 454 41.59 8.07 6.83
N ILE A 455 41.85 7.76 8.11
CA ILE A 455 43.16 7.25 8.57
C ILE A 455 43.48 5.91 7.90
N ARG A 456 42.52 4.97 7.85
CA ARG A 456 42.71 3.67 7.19
C ARG A 456 43.00 3.83 5.71
N LEU A 457 42.29 4.73 5.02
CA LEU A 457 42.50 4.96 3.60
C LEU A 457 43.84 5.63 3.31
N HIS A 458 44.28 6.58 4.15
CA HIS A 458 45.63 7.15 4.06
C HIS A 458 46.73 6.12 4.33
N ARG A 459 46.56 5.25 5.33
CA ARG A 459 47.52 4.16 5.63
C ARG A 459 47.60 3.17 4.48
N MET A 460 46.48 2.83 3.83
CA MET A 460 46.48 1.98 2.65
C MET A 460 47.12 2.66 1.44
N ALA A 461 46.91 3.97 1.27
CA ALA A 461 47.51 4.74 0.18
C ALA A 461 49.03 4.93 0.31
N GLY A 462 49.58 4.93 1.54
CA GLY A 462 51.02 5.06 1.79
C GLY A 462 51.84 3.80 1.51
N HIS A 463 51.22 2.67 1.16
CA HIS A 463 51.91 1.42 0.87
C HIS A 463 52.34 1.33 -0.61
N ARG A 464 53.48 0.69 -0.89
CA ARG A 464 54.03 0.55 -2.26
C ARG A 464 53.03 -0.07 -3.25
N ASP A 465 52.15 -0.95 -2.77
CA ASP A 465 51.06 -1.58 -3.51
C ASP A 465 49.66 -1.11 -3.05
N GLY A 466 49.55 0.12 -2.54
CA GLY A 466 48.34 0.63 -1.90
C GLY A 466 47.07 0.52 -2.75
N LEU A 467 47.16 0.78 -4.06
CA LEU A 467 46.02 0.64 -4.98
C LEU A 467 45.60 -0.82 -5.21
N VAL A 468 46.52 -1.77 -5.05
CA VAL A 468 46.19 -3.21 -5.11
C VAL A 468 45.48 -3.61 -3.83
N LEU A 469 45.96 -3.16 -2.67
CA LEU A 469 45.33 -3.44 -1.37
C LEU A 469 43.90 -2.87 -1.26
N ILE A 470 43.68 -1.65 -1.77
CA ILE A 470 42.34 -1.04 -1.82
C ILE A 470 41.37 -1.88 -2.68
N ARG A 471 41.83 -2.41 -3.83
CA ARG A 471 40.99 -3.29 -4.65
C ARG A 471 40.78 -4.66 -4.01
N GLN A 472 41.79 -5.19 -3.34
CA GLN A 472 41.70 -6.47 -2.63
C GLN A 472 40.76 -6.40 -1.43
N SER A 473 40.69 -5.26 -0.74
CA SER A 473 39.68 -5.06 0.30
C SER A 473 38.30 -5.01 -0.33
N LEU A 474 38.08 -4.17 -1.35
CA LEU A 474 36.77 -3.95 -1.97
C LEU A 474 36.19 -5.16 -2.70
N ARG A 475 37.00 -6.12 -3.16
CA ARG A 475 36.52 -7.32 -3.89
C ARG A 475 36.01 -8.43 -2.96
N SER A 476 35.01 -9.17 -3.44
CA SER A 476 34.68 -10.50 -2.93
C SER A 476 35.72 -11.52 -3.40
N GLN A 477 35.93 -12.60 -2.62
CA GLN A 477 36.80 -13.71 -3.04
C GLN A 477 36.21 -14.47 -4.23
N ASP A 478 34.87 -14.51 -4.33
CA ASP A 478 34.16 -15.21 -5.40
C ASP A 478 34.09 -14.38 -6.68
N ARG A 479 34.49 -15.01 -7.80
CA ARG A 479 34.21 -14.50 -9.14
C ARG A 479 32.84 -14.99 -9.57
N VAL A 480 32.06 -14.12 -10.21
CA VAL A 480 30.75 -14.50 -10.75
C VAL A 480 30.74 -14.23 -12.24
N LEU A 481 30.16 -15.16 -13.00
CA LEU A 481 29.93 -15.00 -14.43
C LEU A 481 28.87 -13.89 -14.63
N ILE A 482 29.28 -12.78 -15.23
CA ILE A 482 28.38 -11.68 -15.59
C ILE A 482 28.49 -11.52 -17.11
N GLY A 483 27.49 -12.03 -17.84
CA GLY A 483 27.57 -12.18 -19.30
C GLY A 483 28.48 -13.36 -19.66
N THR A 484 29.50 -13.11 -20.49
CA THR A 484 30.48 -14.10 -20.99
C THR A 484 31.80 -14.13 -20.20
N GLU A 485 31.96 -13.26 -19.19
CA GLU A 485 33.25 -13.08 -18.49
C GLU A 485 33.16 -13.25 -16.98
N TRP A 486 34.25 -13.74 -16.39
CA TRP A 486 34.41 -13.89 -14.95
C TRP A 486 34.79 -12.56 -14.29
N LYS A 487 33.82 -11.90 -13.64
CA LYS A 487 34.01 -10.60 -12.98
C LYS A 487 34.04 -10.74 -11.46
N TYR A 488 34.89 -9.95 -10.81
CA TYR A 488 34.91 -9.78 -9.35
C TYR A 488 33.74 -8.89 -8.92
N ARG A 489 32.98 -9.33 -7.93
CA ARG A 489 31.93 -8.52 -7.30
C ARG A 489 32.49 -7.70 -6.14
N PRO A 490 32.04 -6.44 -5.93
CA PRO A 490 32.39 -5.71 -4.72
C PRO A 490 31.69 -6.32 -3.49
N ARG A 491 32.39 -6.37 -2.36
CA ARG A 491 31.87 -6.96 -1.12
C ARG A 491 30.82 -6.04 -0.50
N LYS A 492 29.55 -6.44 -0.53
CA LYS A 492 28.39 -5.64 -0.05
C LYS A 492 28.62 -5.03 1.34
N MET A 493 29.13 -5.82 2.30
CA MET A 493 29.39 -5.35 3.66
C MET A 493 30.42 -4.21 3.72
N GLN A 494 31.42 -4.20 2.84
CA GLN A 494 32.37 -3.11 2.80
C GLN A 494 31.80 -1.87 2.14
N VAL A 495 30.96 -2.03 1.11
CA VAL A 495 30.25 -0.89 0.52
C VAL A 495 29.40 -0.19 1.57
N TYR A 496 28.70 -0.95 2.43
CA TYR A 496 27.98 -0.40 3.57
C TYR A 496 28.90 0.23 4.61
N ALA A 497 30.03 -0.40 4.93
CA ALA A 497 31.00 0.16 5.87
C ALA A 497 31.48 1.55 5.42
N TRP A 498 31.84 1.72 4.14
CA TRP A 498 32.29 3.01 3.58
C TRP A 498 31.20 4.08 3.50
N GLN A 499 29.93 3.72 3.68
CA GLN A 499 28.79 4.65 3.71
C GLN A 499 28.28 4.92 5.14
N LEU A 500 28.87 4.25 6.14
CA LEU A 500 28.40 4.28 7.52
C LEU A 500 28.53 5.66 8.18
N SER A 501 29.59 6.41 7.89
CA SER A 501 29.78 7.78 8.40
C SER A 501 28.63 8.69 7.96
N VAL A 502 28.30 8.65 6.68
CA VAL A 502 27.21 9.47 6.13
C VAL A 502 25.84 8.99 6.63
N LEU A 503 25.68 7.69 6.89
CA LEU A 503 24.49 7.12 7.52
C LEU A 503 24.22 7.74 8.90
N PHE A 504 25.26 7.84 9.72
CA PHE A 504 25.17 8.46 11.03
C PHE A 504 24.88 9.95 10.94
N LEU A 505 25.50 10.66 9.98
CA LEU A 505 25.18 12.07 9.72
C LEU A 505 23.71 12.27 9.35
N ALA A 506 23.17 11.41 8.47
CA ALA A 506 21.76 11.41 8.10
C ALA A 506 20.85 11.19 9.30
N GLY A 507 21.18 10.20 10.14
CA GLY A 507 20.46 9.91 11.38
C GLY A 507 20.44 11.11 12.33
N ALA A 508 21.56 11.82 12.46
CA ALA A 508 21.66 13.02 13.28
C ALA A 508 20.73 14.15 12.77
N VAL A 509 20.68 14.39 11.46
CA VAL A 509 19.78 15.38 10.84
C VAL A 509 18.31 15.02 11.06
N LEU A 510 17.95 13.74 10.90
CA LEU A 510 16.56 13.28 11.13
C LEU A 510 16.15 13.43 12.60
N CYS A 511 17.04 13.09 13.53
CA CYS A 511 16.82 13.32 14.96
C CYS A 511 16.64 14.81 15.24
N MET A 512 17.41 15.67 14.55
CA MET A 512 17.30 17.13 14.71
C MET A 512 15.93 17.65 14.26
N ILE A 513 15.50 17.29 13.05
CA ILE A 513 14.21 17.71 12.50
C ILE A 513 13.06 17.19 13.36
N SER A 514 13.13 15.92 13.78
CA SER A 514 12.11 15.31 14.64
C SER A 514 12.04 16.01 16.01
N GLY A 515 13.19 16.33 16.61
CA GLY A 515 13.27 17.09 17.85
C GLY A 515 12.63 18.48 17.74
N MET A 516 12.87 19.19 16.63
CA MET A 516 12.24 20.50 16.35
C MET A 516 10.72 20.37 16.21
N ILE A 517 10.23 19.38 15.47
CA ILE A 517 8.79 19.16 15.27
C ILE A 517 8.12 18.85 16.61
N PHE A 518 8.69 17.96 17.42
CA PHE A 518 8.13 17.64 18.73
C PHE A 518 8.14 18.82 19.69
N LEU A 519 9.20 19.65 19.68
CA LEU A 519 9.28 20.85 20.52
C LEU A 519 8.16 21.84 20.15
N VAL A 520 7.99 22.10 18.86
CA VAL A 520 6.96 23.01 18.35
C VAL A 520 5.55 22.48 18.62
N TRP A 521 5.30 21.20 18.37
CA TRP A 521 4.00 20.58 18.64
C TRP A 521 3.64 20.61 20.12
N SER A 522 4.63 20.40 20.99
CA SER A 522 4.41 20.45 22.44
C SER A 522 4.05 21.86 22.91
N ALA A 523 4.66 22.89 22.33
CA ALA A 523 4.30 24.28 22.62
C ALA A 523 2.86 24.61 22.16
N VAL A 524 2.47 24.17 20.96
CA VAL A 524 1.09 24.36 20.45
C VAL A 524 0.06 23.62 21.30
N ALA A 525 0.36 22.38 21.71
CA ALA A 525 -0.54 21.58 22.55
C ALA A 525 -0.75 22.21 23.94
N GLU A 526 0.31 22.81 24.52
CA GLU A 526 0.21 23.49 25.80
C GLU A 526 -0.60 24.79 25.72
N ASP A 527 -0.42 25.58 24.66
CA ASP A 527 -1.19 26.81 24.44
C ASP A 527 -2.69 26.53 24.26
N ILE A 528 -3.04 25.48 23.51
CA ILE A 528 -4.42 25.00 23.35
C ILE A 528 -4.99 24.53 24.71
N GLY A 529 -4.20 23.83 25.51
CA GLY A 529 -4.59 23.36 26.84
C GLY A 529 -4.84 24.48 27.85
N ARG A 530 -4.15 25.62 27.72
CA ARG A 530 -4.34 26.82 28.57
C ARG A 530 -5.45 27.76 28.08
N GLY A 531 -6.17 27.42 27.01
CA GLY A 531 -7.32 28.19 26.52
C GLY A 531 -6.96 29.52 25.84
N LYS A 532 -5.67 29.79 25.58
CA LYS A 532 -5.30 30.81 24.61
C LYS A 532 -5.62 30.25 23.24
N GLY A 533 -6.48 30.94 22.49
CA GLY A 533 -6.83 30.55 21.12
C GLY A 533 -5.59 30.45 20.21
N PHE A 534 -5.82 30.06 18.96
CA PHE A 534 -4.80 29.81 17.93
C PHE A 534 -4.05 31.11 17.51
N ASP A 535 -3.27 31.67 18.42
CA ASP A 535 -2.49 32.90 18.20
C ASP A 535 -1.07 32.58 17.70
N ASP A 536 -0.18 33.58 17.61
CA ASP A 536 1.12 33.56 16.90
C ASP A 536 1.97 32.27 16.99
N ASN A 537 1.96 31.53 18.10
CA ASN A 537 2.63 30.23 18.22
C ASN A 537 2.05 29.12 17.31
N GLY A 538 0.74 29.15 17.03
CA GLY A 538 0.09 28.26 16.06
C GLY A 538 0.48 28.56 14.61
N LYS A 539 0.79 29.83 14.29
CA LYS A 539 1.34 30.22 12.98
C LYS A 539 2.79 29.73 12.84
N VAL A 540 3.59 29.82 13.90
CA VAL A 540 4.95 29.24 13.97
C VAL A 540 4.90 27.72 13.86
N GLY A 541 3.90 27.08 14.48
CA GLY A 541 3.63 25.64 14.37
C GLY A 541 3.40 25.17 12.95
N ASN A 542 2.46 25.83 12.26
CA ASN A 542 2.15 25.49 10.87
C ASN A 542 3.31 25.83 9.92
N THR A 543 4.00 26.96 10.10
CA THR A 543 5.16 27.30 9.26
C THR A 543 6.35 26.37 9.48
N ALA A 544 6.62 25.92 10.72
CA ALA A 544 7.65 24.93 11.00
C ALA A 544 7.31 23.55 10.41
N LEU A 545 6.04 23.14 10.44
CA LEU A 545 5.57 21.90 9.80
C LEU A 545 5.70 22.00 8.27
N PHE A 546 5.26 23.11 7.67
CA PHE A 546 5.40 23.36 6.24
C PHE A 546 6.86 23.45 5.82
N LEU A 547 7.73 24.08 6.61
CA LEU A 547 9.17 24.15 6.33
C LEU A 547 9.84 22.79 6.50
N GLY A 548 9.46 22.01 7.51
CA GLY A 548 9.95 20.63 7.70
C GLY A 548 9.56 19.73 6.52
N VAL A 549 8.30 19.81 6.08
CA VAL A 549 7.81 19.10 4.89
C VAL A 549 8.48 19.63 3.62
N ALA A 550 8.67 20.94 3.48
CA ALA A 550 9.34 21.55 2.33
C ALA A 550 10.84 21.22 2.27
N LEU A 551 11.55 21.15 3.39
CA LEU A 551 12.95 20.71 3.44
C LEU A 551 13.09 19.22 3.15
N ILE A 552 12.10 18.40 3.52
CA ILE A 552 12.01 17.01 3.10
C ILE A 552 11.70 16.94 1.59
N SER A 553 10.89 17.86 1.05
CA SER A 553 10.44 17.88 -0.35
C SER A 553 11.45 18.47 -1.34
N ILE A 554 12.19 19.52 -0.98
CA ILE A 554 13.30 20.11 -1.76
C ILE A 554 14.42 19.09 -1.97
N ARG A 555 14.44 18.03 -1.15
CA ARG A 555 15.38 16.90 -1.23
C ARG A 555 15.02 15.84 -2.28
N TRP A 556 13.92 16.02 -3.01
CA TRP A 556 13.43 15.13 -4.08
C TRP A 556 13.53 15.74 -5.49
N LEU A 557 14.17 16.90 -5.64
CA LEU A 557 14.69 17.43 -6.91
C LEU A 557 16.18 17.06 -7.01
#